data_AF-A0A2M8SC43-F1
#
_entry.id   AF-A0A2M8SC43-F1
#
_cell.length_a   1.000
_cell.length_b   1.000
_cell.length_c   1.000
_cell.angle_alpha   90.00
_cell.angle_beta   90.00
_cell.angle_gamma   90.00
#
_symmetry.space_group_name_H-M   'P 1'
#
loop_
_entity.id
_entity.type
_entity.pdbx_description
1 polymer ?
#
loop_
_entity_poly.entity_id
_entity_poly.type
_entity_poly.pdbx_seq_one_letter_code
_entity_poly.pdbx_strand_id
1 'polypeptide(L)'
;METSPDTARELALLETIERDPDVTQASIATQLGVAVGTVNWHLKRLIEKGYVKIKRAERKKLRYIITPEGIALRARLTVDYIEQQFNLYRRTRKRVQEHLEQVRQAGFERVRLIGEGDVADICKLTCLEQHIAIVPDSKAPVLEVSGFKVRLHIMVADCATIKKEA
;
A
#
# COMPACT_ATOMS: atom_id res chain seq x y z
N MET A 1 2.55 -10.23 -9.86
CA MET A 1 1.24 -10.61 -9.28
C MET A 1 0.92 -9.61 -8.18
N GLU A 2 -0.18 -8.89 -8.28
CA GLU A 2 -0.69 -8.10 -7.15
C GLU A 2 -1.05 -9.08 -6.03
N THR A 3 -0.61 -8.84 -4.80
CA THR A 3 -1.06 -9.63 -3.65
C THR A 3 -2.58 -9.51 -3.58
N SER A 4 -3.28 -10.62 -3.80
CA SER A 4 -4.71 -10.61 -3.61
C SER A 4 -4.98 -10.28 -2.13
N PRO A 5 -6.11 -9.62 -1.82
CA PRO A 5 -6.48 -9.35 -0.44
C PRO A 5 -6.47 -10.62 0.42
N ASP A 6 -6.60 -11.79 -0.19
CA ASP A 6 -6.55 -13.09 0.47
C ASP A 6 -5.16 -13.48 0.94
N THR A 7 -4.10 -13.18 0.19
CA THR A 7 -2.72 -13.51 0.57
C THR A 7 -2.27 -12.70 1.78
N ALA A 8 -2.59 -11.41 1.81
CA ALA A 8 -2.30 -10.55 2.96
C ALA A 8 -3.06 -11.01 4.22
N ARG A 9 -4.31 -11.46 4.06
CA ARG A 9 -5.11 -12.02 5.15
C ARG A 9 -4.56 -13.35 5.65
N GLU A 10 -4.14 -14.24 4.76
CA GLU A 10 -3.49 -15.51 5.12
C GLU A 10 -2.19 -15.26 5.91
N LEU A 11 -1.37 -14.28 5.50
CA LEU A 11 -0.19 -13.86 6.25
C LEU A 11 -0.56 -13.37 7.66
N ALA A 12 -1.49 -12.42 7.77
CA ALA A 12 -1.90 -11.86 9.05
C ALA A 12 -2.53 -12.90 10.00
N LEU A 13 -3.26 -13.88 9.46
CA LEU A 13 -3.80 -15.01 10.21
C LEU A 13 -2.68 -15.87 10.80
N LEU A 14 -1.69 -16.23 9.99
CA LEU A 14 -0.56 -17.06 10.43
C LEU A 14 0.30 -16.31 11.47
N GLU A 15 0.49 -15.00 11.34
CA GLU A 15 1.17 -14.17 12.35
C GLU A 15 0.38 -14.11 13.66
N THR A 16 -0.94 -13.98 13.59
CA THR A 16 -1.81 -13.91 14.77
C THR A 16 -1.82 -15.23 15.53
N ILE A 17 -1.94 -16.36 14.82
CA ILE A 17 -1.92 -17.70 15.42
C ILE A 17 -0.56 -18.02 16.04
N GLU A 18 0.54 -17.59 15.43
CA GLU A 18 1.87 -17.79 16.01
C GLU A 18 2.00 -17.06 17.34
N ARG A 19 1.53 -15.81 17.40
CA ARG A 19 1.59 -14.98 18.60
C ARG A 19 0.68 -15.52 19.70
N ASP A 20 -0.52 -15.95 19.34
CA ASP A 20 -1.50 -16.52 20.27
C ASP A 20 -2.21 -17.74 19.64
N PRO A 21 -1.74 -18.96 19.95
CA PRO A 21 -2.37 -20.20 19.49
C PRO A 21 -3.82 -20.39 19.97
N ASP A 22 -4.21 -19.72 21.06
CA ASP A 22 -5.51 -19.86 21.71
C ASP A 22 -6.51 -18.77 21.27
N VAL A 23 -6.14 -17.95 20.28
CA VAL A 23 -6.93 -16.84 19.76
C VAL A 23 -8.29 -17.30 19.22
N THR A 24 -9.33 -16.48 19.42
CA THR A 24 -10.67 -16.76 18.89
C THR A 24 -10.85 -16.13 17.50
N GLN A 25 -11.67 -16.76 16.65
CA GLN A 25 -12.01 -16.21 15.32
C GLN A 25 -12.61 -14.81 15.39
N ALA A 26 -13.39 -14.52 16.44
CA ALA A 26 -13.96 -13.20 16.67
C ALA A 26 -12.89 -12.16 16.96
N SER A 27 -11.90 -12.48 17.81
CA SER A 27 -10.77 -11.58 18.10
C SER A 27 -9.96 -11.28 16.86
N ILE A 28 -9.65 -12.30 16.05
CA ILE A 28 -8.95 -12.12 14.77
C ILE A 28 -9.76 -11.21 13.85
N ALA A 29 -11.07 -11.43 13.73
CA ALA A 29 -11.92 -10.64 12.85
C ALA A 29 -11.94 -9.16 13.23
N THR A 30 -12.02 -8.86 14.54
CA THR A 30 -11.92 -7.49 15.06
C THR A 30 -10.56 -6.87 14.74
N GLN A 31 -9.46 -7.59 14.95
CA GLN A 31 -8.10 -7.10 14.65
C GLN A 31 -7.88 -6.81 13.16
N LEU A 32 -8.43 -7.65 12.29
CA LEU A 32 -8.28 -7.52 10.84
C LEU A 32 -9.35 -6.62 10.18
N GLY A 33 -10.34 -6.14 10.95
CA GLY A 33 -11.42 -5.31 10.41
C GLY A 33 -12.31 -6.03 9.39
N VAL A 34 -12.54 -7.33 9.57
CA VAL A 34 -13.33 -8.18 8.66
C VAL A 34 -14.46 -8.90 9.39
N ALA A 35 -15.38 -9.51 8.63
CA ALA A 35 -16.39 -10.37 9.20
C ALA A 35 -15.78 -11.68 9.75
N VAL A 36 -16.35 -12.22 10.83
CA VAL A 36 -15.93 -13.51 11.41
C VAL A 36 -16.01 -14.64 10.39
N GLY A 37 -16.99 -14.61 9.48
CA GLY A 37 -17.12 -15.57 8.38
C GLY A 37 -15.91 -15.58 7.45
N THR A 38 -15.31 -14.41 7.17
CA THR A 38 -14.09 -14.28 6.37
C THR A 38 -12.92 -14.98 7.06
N VAL A 39 -12.74 -14.77 8.36
CA VAL A 39 -11.72 -15.46 9.16
C VAL A 39 -11.93 -16.97 9.14
N ASN A 40 -13.16 -17.43 9.39
CA ASN A 40 -13.49 -18.85 9.40
C ASN A 40 -13.21 -19.52 8.04
N TRP A 41 -13.53 -18.83 6.94
CA TRP A 41 -13.24 -19.32 5.58
C TRP A 41 -11.74 -19.50 5.34
N HIS A 42 -10.93 -18.47 5.64
CA HIS A 42 -9.48 -18.57 5.49
C HIS A 42 -8.86 -19.63 6.40
N LEU A 43 -9.32 -19.73 7.66
CA LEU A 43 -8.85 -20.77 8.59
C LEU A 43 -9.13 -22.16 8.08
N LYS A 44 -10.38 -22.44 7.63
CA LYS A 44 -10.72 -23.74 7.04
C LYS A 44 -9.82 -24.07 5.85
N ARG A 45 -9.59 -23.11 4.96
CA ARG A 45 -8.70 -23.26 3.81
C ARG A 45 -7.25 -23.56 4.22
N LEU A 46 -6.72 -22.87 5.23
CA LEU A 46 -5.37 -23.13 5.76
C LEU A 46 -5.26 -24.52 6.40
N ILE A 47 -6.34 -24.99 7.04
CA ILE A 47 -6.41 -26.33 7.64
C ILE A 47 -6.49 -27.41 6.56
N GLU A 48 -7.36 -27.24 5.56
CA GLU A 48 -7.52 -28.16 4.43
C GLU A 48 -6.20 -28.33 3.66
N LYS A 49 -5.42 -27.25 3.52
CA LYS A 49 -4.09 -27.29 2.90
C LYS A 49 -2.98 -27.82 3.82
N GLY A 50 -3.28 -28.11 5.08
CA GLY A 50 -2.31 -28.63 6.05
C GLY A 50 -1.35 -27.61 6.66
N TYR A 51 -1.59 -26.30 6.48
CA TYR A 51 -0.76 -25.23 7.06
C TYR A 51 -1.09 -24.94 8.54
N VAL A 52 -2.31 -25.26 8.97
CA VAL A 52 -2.77 -25.10 10.35
C VAL A 52 -3.45 -26.38 10.80
N LYS A 53 -3.19 -26.80 12.04
CA LYS A 53 -3.90 -27.88 12.73
C LYS A 53 -4.71 -27.32 13.89
N ILE A 54 -5.86 -27.91 14.15
CA ILE A 54 -6.67 -27.60 15.34
C ILE A 54 -6.46 -28.72 16.36
N LYS A 55 -6.22 -28.33 17.61
CA LYS A 55 -6.38 -29.20 18.79
C LYS A 55 -7.48 -28.65 19.69
N ARG A 56 -8.18 -29.54 20.40
CA ARG A 56 -9.07 -29.13 21.48
C ARG A 56 -8.21 -28.90 22.72
N ALA A 57 -8.18 -27.66 23.22
CA ALA A 57 -7.57 -27.35 24.50
C ALA A 57 -8.54 -27.71 25.65
N GLU A 58 -9.82 -27.41 25.47
CA GLU A 58 -10.91 -27.72 26.41
C GLU A 58 -12.21 -27.99 25.64
N ARG A 59 -13.31 -28.34 26.34
CA ARG A 59 -14.61 -28.67 25.73
C ARG A 59 -15.14 -27.58 24.78
N LYS A 60 -14.79 -26.30 25.00
CA LYS A 60 -15.19 -25.15 24.17
C LYS A 60 -14.02 -24.37 23.56
N LYS A 61 -12.76 -24.68 23.91
CA LYS A 61 -11.59 -23.90 23.50
C LYS A 61 -10.77 -24.64 22.47
N LEU A 62 -10.60 -24.02 21.29
CA LEU A 62 -9.75 -24.51 20.22
C LEU A 62 -8.35 -23.90 20.37
N ARG A 63 -7.35 -24.68 19.95
CA ARG A 63 -5.97 -24.23 19.81
C ARG A 63 -5.52 -24.45 18.38
N TYR A 64 -5.06 -23.39 17.73
CA TYR A 64 -4.51 -23.40 16.39
C TYR A 64 -3.00 -23.60 16.47
N ILE A 65 -2.47 -24.53 15.68
CA ILE A 65 -1.04 -24.86 15.64
C ILE A 65 -0.59 -24.77 14.19
N ILE A 66 0.38 -23.89 13.92
CA ILE A 66 1.00 -23.79 12.59
C ILE A 66 1.91 -24.99 12.38
N THR A 67 1.78 -25.65 11.23
CA THR A 67 2.66 -26.76 10.85
C THR A 67 4.00 -26.25 10.32
N PRO A 68 5.05 -27.09 10.19
CA PRO A 68 6.28 -26.69 9.52
C PRO A 68 6.04 -26.11 8.11
N GLU A 69 5.10 -26.68 7.37
CA GLU A 69 4.68 -26.20 6.05
C GLU A 69 3.99 -24.83 6.14
N GLY A 70 3.19 -24.59 7.19
CA GLY A 70 2.57 -23.30 7.45
C GLY A 70 3.56 -22.20 7.84
N ILE A 71 4.63 -22.55 8.57
CA ILE A 71 5.75 -21.64 8.86
C ILE A 71 6.47 -21.26 7.57
N ALA A 72 6.76 -22.26 6.72
CA ALA A 72 7.38 -22.03 5.41
C ALA A 72 6.49 -21.15 4.50
N LEU A 73 5.17 -21.40 4.49
CA LEU A 73 4.23 -20.54 3.77
C LEU A 73 4.30 -19.11 4.30
N ARG A 74 4.21 -18.91 5.62
CA ARG A 74 4.25 -17.57 6.22
C ARG A 74 5.51 -16.82 5.81
N ALA A 75 6.68 -17.45 5.90
CA ALA A 75 7.94 -16.85 5.48
C ALA A 75 7.90 -16.40 4.01
N ARG A 76 7.38 -17.24 3.10
CA ARG A 76 7.19 -16.87 1.70
C ARG A 76 6.24 -15.69 1.54
N LEU A 77 5.09 -15.71 2.22
CA LEU A 77 4.12 -14.62 2.17
C LEU A 77 4.70 -13.30 2.70
N THR A 78 5.55 -13.34 3.73
CA THR A 78 6.26 -12.18 4.25
C THR A 78 7.21 -11.60 3.21
N VAL A 79 8.01 -12.44 2.54
CA VAL A 79 8.91 -11.99 1.46
C VAL A 79 8.10 -11.37 0.32
N ASP A 80 7.05 -12.06 -0.16
CA ASP A 80 6.18 -11.57 -1.22
C ASP A 80 5.57 -10.20 -0.86
N TYR A 81 5.11 -10.05 0.39
CA TYR A 81 4.55 -8.80 0.89
C TYR A 81 5.58 -7.66 0.85
N ILE A 82 6.79 -7.89 1.35
CA ILE A 82 7.88 -6.91 1.34
C ILE A 82 8.23 -6.50 -0.09
N GLU A 83 8.36 -7.46 -1.00
CA GLU A 83 8.61 -7.17 -2.41
C GLU A 83 7.51 -6.31 -3.05
N GLN A 84 6.24 -6.57 -2.72
CA GLN A 84 5.14 -5.73 -3.17
C GLN A 84 5.21 -4.30 -2.61
N GLN A 85 5.58 -4.13 -1.33
CA GLN A 85 5.77 -2.79 -0.76
C GLN A 85 6.87 -2.01 -1.49
N PHE A 86 8.01 -2.66 -1.77
CA PHE A 86 9.08 -2.03 -2.55
C PHE A 86 8.63 -1.70 -3.99
N ASN A 87 7.85 -2.58 -4.62
CA ASN A 87 7.31 -2.33 -5.95
C ASN A 87 6.35 -1.13 -5.96
N LEU A 88 5.49 -1.00 -4.94
CA LEU A 88 4.61 0.15 -4.79
C LEU A 88 5.42 1.44 -4.63
N TYR A 89 6.41 1.45 -3.74
CA TYR A 89 7.33 2.57 -3.58
C TYR A 89 7.99 2.97 -4.91
N ARG A 90 8.60 2.00 -5.62
CA ARG A 90 9.28 2.25 -6.90
C ARG A 90 8.34 2.80 -7.96
N ARG A 91 7.10 2.28 -8.05
CA ARG A 91 6.08 2.77 -8.99
C ARG A 91 5.65 4.19 -8.67
N THR A 92 5.39 4.49 -7.40
CA THR A 92 5.03 5.83 -6.95
C THR A 92 6.15 6.82 -7.24
N ARG A 93 7.39 6.48 -6.86
CA ARG A 93 8.57 7.32 -7.14
C ARG A 93 8.74 7.59 -8.64
N LYS A 94 8.65 6.55 -9.48
CA LYS A 94 8.73 6.70 -10.95
C LYS A 94 7.66 7.65 -11.48
N ARG A 95 6.41 7.52 -11.03
CA ARG A 95 5.31 8.42 -11.42
C ARG A 95 5.57 9.86 -10.99
N VAL A 96 6.13 10.08 -9.81
CA VAL A 96 6.52 11.43 -9.36
C VAL A 96 7.64 11.97 -10.25
N GLN A 97 8.65 11.18 -10.60
CA GLN A 97 9.71 11.60 -11.52
C GLN A 97 9.15 12.00 -12.90
N GLU A 98 8.20 11.23 -13.44
CA GLU A 98 7.51 11.55 -14.70
C GLU A 98 6.73 12.87 -14.62
N HIS A 99 6.09 13.16 -13.48
CA HIS A 99 5.41 14.44 -13.24
C HIS A 99 6.41 15.60 -13.13
N LEU A 100 7.51 15.41 -12.43
CA LEU A 100 8.54 16.43 -12.26
C LEU A 100 9.25 16.77 -13.57
N GLU A 101 9.40 15.80 -14.46
CA GLU A 101 9.91 16.05 -15.81
C GLU A 101 8.92 16.91 -16.62
N GLN A 102 7.60 16.67 -16.50
CA GLN A 102 6.59 17.55 -17.12
C GLN A 102 6.63 18.98 -16.55
N VAL A 103 6.85 19.13 -15.24
CA VAL A 103 7.03 20.43 -14.59
C VAL A 103 8.22 21.18 -15.19
N ARG A 104 9.36 20.48 -15.37
CA ARG A 104 10.57 21.04 -15.97
C ARG A 104 10.35 21.43 -17.43
N GLN A 105 9.68 20.59 -18.22
CA GLN A 105 9.33 20.88 -19.62
C GLN A 105 8.39 22.07 -19.77
N ALA A 106 7.53 22.32 -18.77
CA ALA A 106 6.70 23.51 -18.70
C ALA A 106 7.46 24.77 -18.20
N GLY A 107 8.77 24.67 -17.96
CA GLY A 107 9.63 25.79 -17.56
C GLY A 107 9.61 26.11 -16.06
N PHE A 108 9.13 25.19 -15.22
CA PHE A 108 9.09 25.38 -13.77
C PHE A 108 10.20 24.59 -13.06
N GLU A 109 10.81 25.20 -12.05
CA GLU A 109 11.78 24.57 -11.13
C GLU A 109 11.22 24.42 -9.71
N ARG A 110 9.91 24.58 -9.56
CA ARG A 110 9.22 24.59 -8.27
C ARG A 110 7.80 24.06 -8.39
N VAL A 111 7.31 23.43 -7.33
CA VAL A 111 5.95 22.89 -7.21
C VAL A 111 5.36 23.21 -5.84
N ARG A 112 4.04 23.17 -5.74
CA ARG A 112 3.32 23.00 -4.47
C ARG A 112 3.06 21.52 -4.24
N LEU A 113 3.14 21.09 -2.98
CA LEU A 113 2.74 19.74 -2.57
C LEU A 113 1.50 19.84 -1.68
N ILE A 114 0.41 19.18 -2.07
CA ILE A 114 -0.81 19.07 -1.27
C ILE A 114 -1.02 17.60 -0.90
N GLY A 115 -1.23 17.34 0.38
CA GLY A 115 -1.46 16.00 0.94
C GLY A 115 -0.40 15.61 1.96
N GLU A 116 -0.61 14.45 2.58
CA GLU A 116 0.16 13.96 3.73
C GLU A 116 0.45 12.45 3.62
N GLY A 117 1.21 11.93 4.59
CA GLY A 117 1.58 10.52 4.68
C GLY A 117 2.76 10.12 3.77
N ASP A 118 3.02 8.82 3.71
CA ASP A 118 4.22 8.25 3.09
C ASP A 118 4.40 8.67 1.62
N VAL A 119 3.31 8.80 0.87
CA VAL A 119 3.37 9.22 -0.54
C VAL A 119 3.75 10.69 -0.67
N ALA A 120 3.32 11.55 0.25
CA ALA A 120 3.79 12.93 0.30
C ALA A 120 5.29 12.99 0.62
N ASP A 121 5.80 12.10 1.48
CA ASP A 121 7.24 12.02 1.76
C ASP A 121 8.05 11.50 0.57
N ILE A 122 7.51 10.55 -0.21
CA ILE A 122 8.09 10.15 -1.50
C ILE A 122 8.16 11.36 -2.44
N CYS A 123 7.10 12.17 -2.52
CA CYS A 123 7.11 13.40 -3.32
C CYS A 123 8.21 14.36 -2.85
N LYS A 124 8.31 14.64 -1.55
CA LYS A 124 9.34 15.53 -0.98
C LYS A 124 10.75 15.09 -1.32
N LEU A 125 11.07 13.82 -1.08
CA LEU A 125 12.39 13.25 -1.38
C LEU A 125 12.69 13.30 -2.89
N THR A 126 11.72 12.95 -3.72
CA THR A 126 11.92 12.96 -5.18
C THR A 126 12.10 14.38 -5.73
N CYS A 127 11.37 15.37 -5.21
CA CYS A 127 11.56 16.78 -5.52
C CYS A 127 12.97 17.25 -5.17
N LEU A 128 13.45 16.92 -3.96
CA LEU A 128 14.79 17.26 -3.49
C LEU A 128 15.88 16.68 -4.41
N GLU A 129 15.76 15.41 -4.77
CA GLU A 129 16.69 14.71 -5.68
C GLU A 129 16.71 15.27 -7.10
N GLN A 130 15.55 15.76 -7.58
CA GLN A 130 15.41 16.36 -8.91
C GLN A 130 15.65 17.88 -8.92
N HIS A 131 16.07 18.43 -7.79
CA HIS A 131 16.32 19.86 -7.58
C HIS A 131 15.12 20.75 -7.91
N ILE A 132 13.90 20.28 -7.59
CA ILE A 132 12.66 21.05 -7.71
C ILE A 132 12.22 21.50 -6.32
N ALA A 133 12.11 22.81 -6.13
CA ALA A 133 11.74 23.38 -4.84
C ALA A 133 10.25 23.17 -4.53
N ILE A 134 9.94 22.77 -3.29
CA ILE A 134 8.56 22.79 -2.79
C ILE A 134 8.30 24.15 -2.16
N VAL A 135 7.33 24.88 -2.69
CA VAL A 135 7.01 26.27 -2.31
C VAL A 135 5.52 26.43 -2.00
N PRO A 136 5.11 27.49 -1.28
CA PRO A 136 3.69 27.82 -1.11
C PRO A 136 3.09 28.65 -2.27
N ASP A 137 3.88 29.03 -3.29
CA ASP A 137 3.48 29.92 -4.38
C ASP A 137 2.29 29.38 -5.18
N SER A 138 1.17 30.11 -5.18
CA SER A 138 -0.07 29.74 -5.88
C SER A 138 0.11 29.57 -7.40
N LYS A 139 1.11 30.23 -8.00
CA LYS A 139 1.43 30.13 -9.43
C LYS A 139 2.25 28.89 -9.79
N ALA A 140 2.80 28.17 -8.81
CA ALA A 140 3.55 26.94 -9.08
C ALA A 140 2.61 25.76 -9.34
N PRO A 141 3.00 24.81 -10.22
CA PRO A 141 2.27 23.56 -10.44
C PRO A 141 2.06 22.77 -9.15
N VAL A 142 1.00 21.98 -9.08
CA VAL A 142 0.62 21.24 -7.88
C VAL A 142 0.83 19.75 -8.06
N LEU A 143 1.61 19.15 -7.16
CA LEU A 143 1.54 17.72 -6.87
C LEU A 143 0.49 17.50 -5.78
N GLU A 144 -0.59 16.82 -6.14
CA GLU A 144 -1.67 16.47 -5.23
C GLU A 144 -1.60 14.97 -4.90
N VAL A 145 -1.48 14.66 -3.61
CA VAL A 145 -1.45 13.31 -3.07
C VAL A 145 -2.84 12.94 -2.52
N SER A 146 -3.38 11.82 -2.97
CA SER A 146 -4.65 11.26 -2.47
C SER A 146 -4.51 9.75 -2.30
N GLY A 147 -4.22 9.30 -1.08
CA GLY A 147 -3.82 7.92 -0.82
C GLY A 147 -2.56 7.57 -1.62
N PHE A 148 -2.61 6.51 -2.42
CA PHE A 148 -1.49 6.09 -3.28
C PHE A 148 -1.38 6.83 -4.62
N LYS A 149 -2.30 7.75 -4.92
CA LYS A 149 -2.32 8.46 -6.21
C LYS A 149 -1.62 9.81 -6.08
N VAL A 150 -0.75 10.09 -7.05
CA VAL A 150 -0.18 11.43 -7.27
C VAL A 150 -0.69 12.00 -8.59
N ARG A 151 -1.31 13.17 -8.52
CA ARG A 151 -1.78 13.95 -9.68
C ARG A 151 -0.95 15.22 -9.80
N LEU A 152 -0.64 15.59 -11.03
CA LEU A 152 0.02 16.85 -11.36
C LEU A 152 -1.00 17.80 -11.99
N HIS A 153 -1.05 19.02 -11.51
CA HIS A 153 -1.85 20.11 -12.08
C HIS A 153 -0.93 21.26 -12.49
N ILE A 154 -0.81 21.52 -13.78
CA ILE A 154 -0.05 22.66 -14.31
C ILE A 154 -1.06 23.73 -14.76
N MET A 155 -0.97 24.93 -14.20
CA MET A 155 -1.70 26.08 -14.73
C MET A 155 -0.95 26.58 -15.97
N VAL A 156 -1.40 26.18 -17.15
CA VAL A 156 -0.91 26.79 -18.40
C VAL A 156 -1.59 28.15 -18.51
N ALA A 157 -0.82 29.24 -18.53
CA ALA A 157 -1.35 30.53 -18.91
C ALA A 157 -1.80 30.41 -20.38
N ASP A 158 -3.07 30.69 -20.66
CA ASP A 158 -3.63 30.71 -22.01
C ASP A 158 -2.75 31.56 -22.94
N CYS A 159 -2.03 30.91 -23.84
CA CYS A 159 -1.30 31.56 -24.91
C CYS A 159 -1.75 30.98 -26.26
N ALA A 160 -3.04 31.14 -26.57
CA ALA A 160 -3.56 31.02 -27.94
C ALA A 160 -4.96 31.62 -28.07
N THR A 161 -5.08 32.94 -28.27
CA THR A 161 -5.98 33.55 -29.28
C THR A 161 -5.53 34.99 -29.53
N ILE A 162 -4.35 35.17 -30.13
CA ILE A 162 -4.07 36.36 -30.95
C ILE A 162 -3.66 35.84 -32.32
N LYS A 163 -4.66 35.63 -33.17
CA LYS A 163 -4.56 35.69 -34.64
C LYS A 163 -5.95 35.54 -35.23
N LYS A 164 -6.59 36.68 -35.50
CA LYS A 164 -7.28 36.99 -36.75
C LYS A 164 -7.74 38.45 -36.72
N GLU A 165 -6.86 39.34 -37.14
CA GLU A 165 -7.26 40.48 -37.97
C GLU A 165 -7.18 40.01 -39.43
N ALA A 166 -8.28 40.15 -40.15
CA ALA A 166 -8.42 40.45 -41.59
C ALA A 166 -9.88 40.20 -41.99
#